data_AF-A0A1T4M172-F1
#
_entry.id   AF-A0A1T4M172-F1
#
_cell.length_a   1.000
_cell.length_b   1.000
_cell.length_c   1.000
_cell.angle_alpha   90.00
_cell.angle_beta   90.00
_cell.angle_gamma   90.00
#
_symmetry.space_group_name_H-M   'P 1'
#
loop_
_entity.id
_entity.type
_entity.pdbx_description
1 polymer ?
#
loop_
_entity_poly.entity_id
_entity_poly.type
_entity_poly.pdbx_seq_one_letter_code
_entity_poly.pdbx_strand_id
1 'polypeptide(L)'
;MYECSPDDLWGSLNKDAVEVCGDVEDPSCAAMCRMARALGVAPKVLRSHCSPDAPWRLAPDAGASYCPECWNEDIRSGRPRMLRRSWRHVLRTHCPMHRLPLQLARDTWATGSVRTHYPSCTFTLDERQTLDLIEDFGVTLEKSLYFREPWPSGWGASPAGARSLITSVSFNLGRTRDFAPSHCVYARGNLSDLVHGPRRMLDPLRQPEWEAFRALGNPAVRRAAIWIAAWALIPDLPEKFSPGRFPRHVVVLDS
;
A
#
# COMPACT_ATOMS: atom_id res chain seq x y z
N MET A 1 -16.09 -27.45 -10.30
CA MET A 1 -15.78 -26.02 -10.15
C MET A 1 -16.85 -25.51 -9.19
N TYR A 2 -16.49 -25.13 -7.96
CA TYR A 2 -17.49 -24.65 -7.00
C TYR A 2 -17.81 -23.19 -7.36
N GLU A 3 -19.02 -22.95 -7.88
CA GLU A 3 -19.57 -21.63 -8.22
C GLU A 3 -20.06 -20.93 -6.95
N CYS A 4 -19.16 -20.64 -6.03
CA CYS A 4 -19.48 -19.90 -4.81
C CYS A 4 -18.59 -18.67 -4.76
N SER A 5 -19.20 -17.48 -4.63
CA SER A 5 -18.41 -16.27 -4.45
C SER A 5 -17.64 -16.36 -3.11
N PRO A 6 -16.46 -15.73 -2.99
CA PRO A 6 -15.73 -15.70 -1.72
C PRO A 6 -16.59 -15.18 -0.55
N ASP A 7 -17.48 -14.22 -0.82
CA ASP A 7 -18.38 -13.64 0.18
C ASP A 7 -19.47 -14.63 0.60
N ASP A 8 -20.05 -15.38 -0.35
CA ASP A 8 -21.03 -16.43 -0.05
C ASP A 8 -20.40 -17.58 0.73
N LEU A 9 -19.16 -17.94 0.38
CA LEU A 9 -18.39 -18.95 1.10
C LEU A 9 -18.11 -18.47 2.53
N TRP A 10 -17.66 -17.23 2.68
CA TRP A 10 -17.38 -16.61 3.98
C TRP A 10 -18.64 -16.48 4.86
N GLY A 11 -19.76 -16.08 4.26
CA GLY A 11 -21.07 -16.06 4.91
C GLY A 11 -21.50 -17.45 5.37
N SER A 12 -21.38 -18.46 4.51
CA SER A 12 -21.70 -19.85 4.83
C SER A 12 -20.83 -20.41 5.97
N LEU A 13 -19.54 -20.03 6.00
CA LEU A 13 -18.60 -20.39 7.06
C LEU A 13 -18.90 -19.72 8.40
N ASN A 14 -19.71 -18.65 8.42
CA ASN A 14 -20.07 -17.91 9.63
C ASN A 14 -21.56 -17.93 9.95
N LYS A 15 -22.37 -18.69 9.20
CA LYS A 15 -23.84 -18.72 9.31
C LYS A 15 -24.39 -19.04 10.72
N ASP A 16 -23.62 -19.76 11.53
CA ASP A 16 -24.00 -20.18 12.89
C ASP A 16 -23.31 -19.33 13.98
N ALA A 17 -22.58 -18.28 13.62
CA ALA A 17 -21.94 -17.39 14.57
C ALA A 17 -22.92 -16.31 15.06
N VAL A 18 -22.98 -16.11 16.39
CA VAL A 18 -23.79 -15.05 17.02
C VAL A 18 -23.30 -13.65 16.60
N GLU A 19 -21.99 -13.53 16.32
CA GLU A 19 -21.35 -12.35 15.76
C GLU A 19 -20.19 -12.81 14.87
N VAL A 20 -20.07 -12.24 13.67
CA VAL A 20 -18.96 -12.57 12.75
C VAL A 20 -17.70 -11.89 13.28
N CYS A 21 -16.81 -12.68 13.88
CA CYS A 21 -15.52 -12.20 14.36
C CYS A 21 -14.41 -12.51 13.35
N GLY A 22 -13.66 -11.48 12.96
CA GLY A 22 -12.56 -11.55 11.98
C GLY A 22 -13.02 -11.41 10.52
N ASP A 23 -12.06 -11.44 9.61
CA ASP A 23 -12.26 -11.41 8.16
C ASP A 23 -11.57 -12.61 7.47
N VAL A 24 -11.61 -12.69 6.14
CA VAL A 24 -11.00 -13.80 5.39
C VAL A 24 -9.48 -13.88 5.59
N GLU A 25 -8.82 -12.75 5.81
CA GLU A 25 -7.36 -12.62 5.99
C GLU A 25 -6.92 -12.80 7.45
N ASP A 26 -7.81 -12.52 8.41
CA ASP A 26 -7.68 -12.78 9.85
C ASP A 26 -8.95 -13.43 10.44
N PRO A 27 -9.22 -14.71 10.11
CA PRO A 27 -10.45 -15.38 10.51
C PRO A 27 -10.42 -15.78 11.98
N SER A 28 -11.56 -15.68 12.68
CA SER A 28 -11.69 -16.24 14.03
C SER A 28 -11.28 -17.72 14.07
N CYS A 29 -10.83 -18.19 15.24
CA CYS A 29 -10.45 -19.58 15.42
C CYS A 29 -11.55 -20.56 14.99
N ALA A 30 -12.82 -20.22 15.22
CA ALA A 30 -13.95 -21.05 14.81
C ALA A 30 -14.12 -21.09 13.28
N ALA A 31 -14.11 -19.93 12.61
CA ALA A 31 -14.19 -19.83 11.14
C ALA A 31 -13.02 -20.56 10.46
N MET A 32 -11.81 -20.39 10.98
CA MET A 32 -10.60 -21.08 10.52
C MET A 32 -10.71 -22.60 10.63
N CYS A 33 -11.24 -23.12 11.74
CA CYS A 33 -11.47 -24.56 11.91
C CYS A 33 -12.52 -25.10 10.93
N ARG A 34 -13.58 -24.34 10.65
CA ARG A 34 -14.60 -24.71 9.65
C ARG A 34 -14.03 -24.73 8.23
N MET A 35 -13.25 -23.72 7.85
CA MET A 35 -12.50 -23.69 6.59
C MET A 35 -11.54 -24.88 6.46
N ALA A 36 -10.75 -25.15 7.49
CA ALA A 36 -9.78 -26.23 7.50
C ALA A 36 -10.45 -27.59 7.25
N ARG A 37 -11.59 -27.83 7.91
CA ARG A 37 -12.39 -29.03 7.71
C ARG A 37 -12.95 -29.12 6.30
N ALA A 38 -13.49 -28.03 5.76
CA ALA A 38 -14.03 -27.99 4.40
C ALA A 38 -12.96 -28.26 3.32
N LEU A 39 -11.75 -27.77 3.55
CA LEU A 39 -10.61 -27.94 2.64
C LEU A 39 -9.82 -29.24 2.88
N GLY A 40 -10.16 -30.03 3.90
CA GLY A 40 -9.44 -31.26 4.24
C GLY A 40 -8.01 -31.04 4.73
N VAL A 41 -7.70 -29.87 5.31
CA VAL A 41 -6.36 -29.52 5.83
C VAL A 41 -6.39 -29.26 7.33
N ALA A 42 -5.23 -29.32 7.99
CA ALA A 42 -5.14 -28.98 9.40
C ALA A 42 -5.28 -27.45 9.62
N PRO A 43 -6.02 -26.97 10.65
CA PRO A 43 -6.18 -25.53 10.92
C PRO A 43 -4.86 -24.76 11.05
N LYS A 44 -3.81 -25.41 11.57
CA LYS A 44 -2.46 -24.81 11.66
C LYS A 44 -1.88 -24.41 10.30
N VAL A 45 -2.23 -25.14 9.23
CA VAL A 45 -1.82 -24.84 7.87
C VAL A 45 -2.47 -23.53 7.44
N LEU A 46 -3.79 -23.42 7.58
CA LEU A 46 -4.51 -22.17 7.28
C LEU A 46 -4.04 -21.01 8.15
N ARG A 47 -3.76 -21.23 9.44
CA ARG A 47 -3.24 -20.18 10.34
C ARG A 47 -1.89 -19.64 9.88
N SER A 48 -1.01 -20.51 9.36
CA SER A 48 0.24 -20.06 8.74
C SER A 48 0.02 -19.22 7.48
N HIS A 49 -1.18 -19.33 6.89
CA HIS A 49 -1.63 -18.52 5.76
C HIS A 49 -2.22 -17.16 6.14
N CYS A 50 -2.70 -17.02 7.37
CA CYS A 50 -3.24 -15.78 7.91
C CYS A 50 -2.17 -14.71 8.08
N SER A 51 -2.64 -13.48 8.07
CA SER A 51 -1.83 -12.29 8.03
C SER A 51 -2.39 -11.33 9.06
N PRO A 52 -2.03 -11.48 10.36
CA PRO A 52 -2.63 -10.70 11.43
C PRO A 52 -2.43 -9.21 11.17
N ASP A 53 -3.44 -8.44 11.57
CA ASP A 53 -3.41 -7.00 11.38
C ASP A 53 -2.27 -6.37 12.21
N ALA A 54 -1.62 -5.36 11.64
CA ALA A 54 -0.50 -4.69 12.29
C ALA A 54 -0.31 -3.27 11.73
N PRO A 55 0.18 -2.31 12.53
CA PRO A 55 0.25 -0.91 12.12
C PRO A 55 1.19 -0.64 10.93
N TRP A 56 2.13 -1.54 10.63
CA TRP A 56 3.00 -1.47 9.44
C TRP A 56 2.40 -2.12 8.19
N ARG A 57 1.17 -2.63 8.27
CA ARG A 57 0.50 -3.31 7.17
C ARG A 57 -0.69 -2.49 6.69
N LEU A 58 -1.00 -2.62 5.41
CA LEU A 58 -2.25 -2.12 4.84
C LEU A 58 -3.43 -2.74 5.58
N ALA A 59 -4.50 -1.96 5.70
CA ALA A 59 -5.77 -2.46 6.22
C ALA A 59 -6.21 -3.72 5.44
N PRO A 60 -7.01 -4.61 6.05
CA PRO A 60 -7.42 -5.87 5.43
C PRO A 60 -7.96 -5.76 4.00
N ASP A 61 -8.76 -4.72 3.73
CA ASP A 61 -9.39 -4.43 2.44
C ASP A 61 -8.50 -3.61 1.47
N ALA A 62 -7.38 -3.07 1.93
CA ALA A 62 -6.48 -2.22 1.17
C ALA A 62 -5.33 -3.00 0.47
N GLY A 63 -5.35 -4.34 0.50
CA GLY A 63 -4.26 -5.22 0.05
C GLY A 63 -4.14 -5.48 -1.46
N ALA A 64 -4.96 -4.84 -2.30
CA ALA A 64 -5.10 -5.16 -3.73
C ALA A 64 -3.95 -4.64 -4.63
N SER A 65 -2.70 -4.70 -4.18
CA SER A 65 -1.53 -4.29 -4.98
C SER A 65 -0.80 -5.49 -5.59
N TYR A 66 -0.18 -5.31 -6.75
CA TYR A 66 0.55 -6.38 -7.43
C TYR A 66 1.83 -5.90 -8.13
N CYS A 67 2.73 -6.85 -8.39
CA CYS A 67 3.87 -6.66 -9.29
C CYS A 67 3.57 -7.30 -10.65
N PRO A 68 3.64 -6.54 -11.76
CA PRO A 68 3.47 -7.08 -13.11
C PRO A 68 4.39 -8.28 -13.41
N GLU A 69 5.67 -8.21 -13.00
CA GLU A 69 6.63 -9.26 -13.32
C GLU A 69 6.39 -10.55 -12.53
N CYS A 70 6.09 -10.47 -11.23
CA CYS A 70 5.67 -11.66 -10.47
C CYS A 70 4.45 -12.33 -11.09
N TRP A 71 3.48 -11.56 -11.59
CA TRP A 71 2.30 -12.13 -12.25
C TRP A 71 2.63 -12.71 -13.63
N ASN A 72 3.50 -12.08 -14.41
CA ASN A 72 3.99 -12.64 -15.67
C ASN A 72 4.76 -13.95 -15.43
N GLU A 73 5.56 -14.05 -14.36
CA GLU A 73 6.21 -15.29 -13.93
C GLU A 73 5.22 -16.38 -13.51
N ASP A 74 4.18 -16.02 -12.76
CA ASP A 74 3.10 -16.94 -12.39
C ASP A 74 2.42 -17.49 -13.66
N ILE A 75 2.06 -16.63 -14.60
CA ILE A 75 1.46 -17.02 -15.90
C ILE A 75 2.40 -17.94 -16.69
N ARG A 76 3.67 -17.56 -16.86
CA ARG A 76 4.67 -18.38 -17.56
C ARG A 76 4.87 -19.75 -16.90
N SER A 77 4.70 -19.83 -15.58
CA SER A 77 4.81 -21.07 -14.81
C SER A 77 3.50 -21.88 -14.75
N GLY A 78 2.40 -21.42 -15.37
CA GLY A 78 1.08 -22.04 -15.23
C GLY A 78 0.50 -21.98 -13.82
N ARG A 79 0.99 -21.05 -12.97
CA ARG A 79 0.52 -20.85 -11.59
C ARG A 79 -0.60 -19.82 -11.55
N PRO A 80 -1.53 -19.91 -10.58
CA PRO A 80 -2.49 -18.85 -10.33
C PRO A 80 -1.76 -17.55 -9.97
N ARG A 81 -2.27 -16.42 -10.47
CA ARG A 81 -1.83 -15.09 -10.00
C ARG A 81 -2.22 -14.96 -8.53
N MET A 82 -1.25 -14.79 -7.65
CA MET A 82 -1.52 -14.56 -6.23
C MET A 82 -1.05 -13.19 -5.79
N LEU A 83 -1.81 -12.56 -4.89
CA LEU A 83 -1.31 -11.44 -4.11
C LEU A 83 -0.25 -11.97 -3.14
N ARG A 84 0.85 -11.23 -2.96
CA ARG A 84 1.93 -11.62 -2.05
C ARG A 84 1.83 -10.83 -0.77
N ARG A 85 2.01 -11.50 0.38
CA ARG A 85 2.01 -10.86 1.71
C ARG A 85 3.04 -9.75 1.84
N SER A 86 4.19 -9.94 1.19
CA SER A 86 5.26 -8.96 1.17
C SER A 86 4.85 -7.66 0.51
N TRP A 87 3.76 -7.59 -0.25
CA TRP A 87 3.24 -6.35 -0.84
C TRP A 87 2.29 -5.59 0.09
N ARG A 88 1.84 -6.21 1.20
CA ARG A 88 0.89 -5.61 2.15
C ARG A 88 1.52 -4.66 3.17
N HIS A 89 2.77 -4.30 3.02
CA HIS A 89 3.43 -3.31 3.88
C HIS A 89 2.94 -1.91 3.50
N VAL A 90 2.55 -1.10 4.49
CA VAL A 90 1.87 0.19 4.24
C VAL A 90 2.76 1.20 3.51
N LEU A 91 4.05 1.25 3.86
CA LEU A 91 5.04 2.12 3.24
C LEU A 91 5.76 1.48 2.05
N ARG A 92 5.48 0.21 1.74
CA ARG A 92 6.10 -0.47 0.62
C ARG A 92 5.43 -0.09 -0.68
N THR A 93 6.24 0.34 -1.63
CA THR A 93 5.78 0.75 -2.94
C THR A 93 6.43 -0.03 -4.07
N HIS A 94 7.44 -0.87 -3.77
CA HIS A 94 8.08 -1.76 -4.72
C HIS A 94 7.92 -3.24 -4.38
N CYS A 95 8.01 -4.06 -5.42
CA CYS A 95 8.13 -5.50 -5.27
C CYS A 95 9.53 -5.85 -4.71
N PRO A 96 9.63 -6.59 -3.61
CA PRO A 96 10.93 -6.99 -3.06
C PRO A 96 11.76 -7.88 -3.98
N MET A 97 11.11 -8.63 -4.87
CA MET A 97 11.77 -9.56 -5.79
C MET A 97 12.32 -8.85 -7.03
N HIS A 98 11.47 -8.07 -7.71
CA HIS A 98 11.82 -7.45 -9.00
C HIS A 98 12.25 -5.99 -8.91
N ARG A 99 12.10 -5.37 -7.73
CA ARG A 99 12.35 -3.93 -7.52
C ARG A 99 11.58 -3.05 -8.51
N LEU A 100 10.37 -3.49 -8.86
CA LEU A 100 9.45 -2.75 -9.73
C LEU A 100 8.33 -2.13 -8.88
N PRO A 101 7.82 -0.95 -9.26
CA PRO A 101 6.74 -0.29 -8.53
C PRO A 101 5.48 -1.16 -8.53
N LEU A 102 4.91 -1.37 -7.35
CA LEU A 102 3.63 -2.03 -7.17
C LEU A 102 2.51 -1.21 -7.80
N GLN A 103 1.56 -1.88 -8.43
CA GLN A 103 0.40 -1.27 -9.08
C GLN A 103 -0.88 -1.74 -8.39
N LEU A 104 -1.94 -0.95 -8.50
CA LEU A 104 -3.26 -1.36 -8.03
C LEU A 104 -3.83 -2.41 -8.99
N ALA A 105 -4.23 -3.55 -8.46
CA ALA A 105 -4.92 -4.58 -9.22
C ALA A 105 -6.30 -4.06 -9.64
N ARG A 106 -6.66 -4.22 -10.91
CA ARG A 106 -7.97 -3.81 -11.43
C ARG A 106 -9.04 -4.79 -10.97
N ASP A 107 -10.21 -4.35 -10.53
CA ASP A 107 -11.30 -5.20 -10.01
C ASP A 107 -11.60 -6.47 -10.84
N THR A 108 -11.37 -6.41 -12.16
CA THR A 108 -11.52 -7.55 -13.08
C THR A 108 -10.39 -8.60 -13.03
N TRP A 109 -9.40 -8.45 -12.15
CA TRP A 109 -8.24 -9.35 -12.06
C TRP A 109 -8.62 -10.75 -11.56
N ALA A 110 -9.64 -10.85 -10.71
CA ALA A 110 -10.14 -12.13 -10.19
C ALA A 110 -10.95 -12.91 -11.23
N THR A 111 -11.57 -12.22 -12.19
CA THR A 111 -12.49 -12.81 -13.20
C THR A 111 -11.87 -12.93 -14.59
N GLY A 112 -10.78 -12.21 -14.87
CA GLY A 112 -10.15 -12.18 -16.17
C GLY A 112 -9.36 -13.46 -16.51
N SER A 113 -9.58 -13.98 -17.72
CA SER A 113 -8.80 -15.04 -18.37
C SER A 113 -7.28 -14.86 -18.17
N VAL A 114 -6.60 -15.98 -17.89
CA VAL A 114 -5.20 -16.16 -17.45
C VAL A 114 -4.14 -15.62 -18.44
N ARG A 115 -4.53 -15.05 -19.58
CA ARG A 115 -3.63 -14.88 -20.73
C ARG A 115 -3.12 -13.46 -21.01
N THR A 116 -3.50 -12.46 -20.23
CA THR A 116 -3.00 -11.09 -20.46
C THR A 116 -1.62 -10.91 -19.84
N HIS A 117 -0.59 -10.79 -20.70
CA HIS A 117 0.73 -10.34 -20.28
C HIS A 117 0.65 -8.88 -19.81
N TYR A 118 1.24 -8.58 -18.66
CA TYR A 118 1.26 -7.21 -18.14
C TYR A 118 2.49 -6.49 -18.70
N PRO A 119 2.33 -5.31 -19.32
CA PRO A 119 3.45 -4.59 -19.91
C PRO A 119 4.45 -4.18 -18.83
N SER A 120 5.73 -4.44 -19.11
CA SER A 120 6.82 -3.94 -18.27
C SER A 120 7.05 -2.46 -18.61
N CYS A 121 6.99 -1.59 -17.61
CA CYS A 121 7.32 -0.18 -17.79
C CYS A 121 8.84 -0.03 -17.95
N THR A 122 9.26 0.69 -18.98
CA THR A 122 10.64 1.15 -19.12
C THR A 122 10.75 2.54 -18.50
N PHE A 123 11.74 2.74 -17.64
CA PHE A 123 11.99 4.02 -16.97
C PHE A 123 13.27 4.65 -17.49
N THR A 124 13.26 5.97 -17.65
CA THR A 124 14.49 6.74 -17.76
C THR A 124 15.28 6.66 -16.44
N LEU A 125 16.55 7.08 -16.47
CA LEU A 125 17.39 7.08 -15.26
C LEU A 125 16.80 7.96 -14.16
N ASP A 126 16.33 9.17 -14.49
CA ASP A 126 15.75 10.10 -13.51
C ASP A 126 14.44 9.57 -12.93
N GLU A 127 13.60 8.92 -13.74
CA GLU A 127 12.36 8.29 -13.26
C GLU A 127 12.66 7.15 -12.27
N ARG A 128 13.67 6.32 -12.60
CA ARG A 128 14.12 5.23 -11.72
C ARG A 128 14.67 5.78 -10.40
N GLN A 129 15.55 6.77 -10.45
CA GLN A 129 16.10 7.40 -9.26
C GLN A 129 15.02 8.04 -8.38
N THR A 130 13.97 8.59 -8.98
CA THR A 130 12.82 9.13 -8.24
C THR A 130 12.05 8.03 -7.52
N LEU A 131 11.80 6.91 -8.20
CA LEU A 131 11.13 5.75 -7.59
C LEU A 131 11.97 5.11 -6.48
N ASP A 132 13.29 4.99 -6.68
CA ASP A 132 14.22 4.48 -5.68
C ASP A 132 14.25 5.38 -4.44
N LEU A 133 14.30 6.71 -4.61
CA LEU A 133 14.21 7.67 -3.52
C LEU A 133 12.94 7.47 -2.68
N ILE A 134 11.78 7.32 -3.34
CA ILE A 134 10.50 7.12 -2.67
C ILE A 134 10.49 5.81 -1.88
N GLU A 135 10.97 4.72 -2.49
CA GLU A 135 11.04 3.41 -1.82
C GLU A 135 12.01 3.42 -0.64
N ASP A 136 13.22 3.94 -0.83
CA ASP A 136 14.26 3.95 0.19
C ASP A 136 13.83 4.78 1.40
N PHE A 137 13.15 5.91 1.18
CA PHE A 137 12.54 6.68 2.26
C PHE A 137 11.46 5.89 2.98
N GLY A 138 10.52 5.26 2.26
CA GLY A 138 9.45 4.46 2.85
C GLY A 138 9.97 3.26 3.66
N VAL A 139 10.96 2.54 3.12
CA VAL A 139 11.62 1.40 3.78
C VAL A 139 12.36 1.85 5.04
N THR A 140 13.11 2.94 4.96
CA THR A 140 13.85 3.51 6.11
C THR A 140 12.89 3.95 7.22
N LEU A 141 11.79 4.60 6.85
CA LEU A 141 10.76 5.02 7.79
C LEU A 141 10.06 3.83 8.45
N GLU A 142 9.67 2.82 7.68
CA GLU A 142 9.06 1.60 8.22
C GLU A 142 9.98 0.91 9.24
N LYS A 143 11.25 0.74 8.87
CA LYS A 143 12.30 0.16 9.71
C LYS A 143 12.49 0.93 11.02
N SER A 144 12.50 2.26 10.94
CA SER A 144 12.66 3.12 12.11
C SER A 144 11.43 3.11 13.03
N LEU A 145 10.22 3.10 12.46
CA LEU A 145 8.98 3.11 13.23
C LEU A 145 8.70 1.78 13.94
N TYR A 146 8.95 0.65 13.27
CA TYR A 146 8.42 -0.65 13.71
C TYR A 146 9.49 -1.69 14.01
N PHE A 147 10.70 -1.51 13.50
CA PHE A 147 11.77 -2.50 13.58
C PHE A 147 13.01 -2.00 14.32
N ARG A 148 12.89 -0.85 15.03
CA ARG A 148 13.94 -0.27 15.90
C ARG A 148 15.25 0.04 15.18
N GLU A 149 15.23 0.19 13.85
CA GLU A 149 16.40 0.68 13.13
C GLU A 149 16.59 2.19 13.38
N PRO A 150 17.83 2.69 13.34
CA PRO A 150 18.10 4.11 13.55
C PRO A 150 17.53 4.95 12.39
N TRP A 151 16.89 6.08 12.74
CA TRP A 151 16.55 7.13 11.78
C TRP A 151 17.83 7.82 11.31
N PRO A 152 18.01 8.10 10.01
CA PRO A 152 19.20 8.80 9.54
C PRO A 152 19.37 10.17 10.22
N SER A 153 20.53 10.40 10.85
CA SER A 153 20.77 11.61 11.65
C SER A 153 20.78 12.92 10.84
N GLY A 154 20.97 12.82 9.52
CA GLY A 154 20.90 13.95 8.61
C GLY A 154 19.48 14.28 8.14
N TRP A 155 18.49 13.41 8.34
CA TRP A 155 17.13 13.69 7.92
C TRP A 155 16.42 14.54 8.97
N GLY A 156 15.59 15.48 8.52
CA GLY A 156 14.76 16.31 9.37
C GLY A 156 13.64 15.51 10.05
N ALA A 157 13.13 16.09 11.14
CA ALA A 157 12.09 15.51 12.01
C ALA A 157 12.45 14.12 12.58
N SER A 158 11.56 13.59 13.42
CA SER A 158 11.62 12.20 13.89
C SER A 158 10.85 11.27 12.95
N PRO A 159 11.00 9.93 13.04
CA PRO A 159 10.14 8.98 12.32
C PRO A 159 8.64 9.23 12.57
N ALA A 160 8.26 9.61 13.79
CA ALA A 160 6.89 9.97 14.12
C ALA A 160 6.45 11.25 13.41
N GLY A 161 7.33 12.26 13.32
CA GLY A 161 7.09 13.47 12.53
C GLY A 161 6.92 13.19 11.04
N ALA A 162 7.75 12.31 10.47
CA ALA A 162 7.61 11.87 9.08
C ALA A 162 6.28 11.13 8.83
N ARG A 163 5.86 10.26 9.75
CA ARG A 163 4.53 9.59 9.71
C ARG A 163 3.39 10.60 9.76
N SER A 164 3.49 11.61 10.64
CA SER A 164 2.51 12.70 10.75
C SER A 164 2.42 13.50 9.45
N LEU A 165 3.57 13.85 8.86
CA LEU A 165 3.63 14.55 7.58
C LEU A 165 3.01 13.74 6.43
N ILE A 166 3.35 12.45 6.29
CA ILE A 166 2.73 11.58 5.28
C ILE A 166 1.21 11.57 5.42
N THR A 167 0.73 11.48 6.66
CA THR A 167 -0.70 11.45 6.95
C THR A 167 -1.35 12.79 6.59
N SER A 168 -0.75 13.92 6.98
CA SER A 168 -1.32 15.25 6.73
C SER A 168 -1.38 15.61 5.24
N VAL A 169 -0.41 15.18 4.43
CA VAL A 169 -0.41 15.45 2.98
C VAL A 169 -1.28 14.48 2.18
N SER A 170 -1.72 13.38 2.80
CA SER A 170 -2.58 12.36 2.17
C SER A 170 -4.06 12.71 2.22
N PHE A 171 -4.47 13.59 3.13
CA PHE A 171 -5.88 13.89 3.39
C PHE A 171 -6.18 15.40 3.33
N ASN A 172 -7.47 15.72 3.15
CA ASN A 172 -7.95 17.09 3.24
C ASN A 172 -8.20 17.45 4.72
N LEU A 173 -7.40 18.38 5.26
CA LEU A 173 -7.53 18.87 6.65
C LEU A 173 -8.29 20.20 6.75
N GLY A 174 -8.86 20.65 5.63
CA GLY A 174 -9.61 21.90 5.56
C GLY A 174 -10.96 21.83 6.28
N ARG A 175 -11.77 22.87 6.09
CA ARG A 175 -13.16 22.92 6.62
C ARG A 175 -14.21 22.51 5.59
N THR A 176 -13.82 22.45 4.33
CA THR A 176 -14.67 22.16 3.19
C THR A 176 -14.05 21.05 2.35
N ARG A 177 -14.87 20.40 1.52
CA ARG A 177 -14.40 19.41 0.57
C ARG A 177 -13.39 20.02 -0.41
N ASP A 178 -12.23 19.38 -0.53
CA ASP A 178 -11.11 19.83 -1.37
C ASP A 178 -10.17 18.65 -1.66
N PHE A 179 -9.14 18.86 -2.46
CA PHE A 179 -8.09 17.88 -2.70
C PHE A 179 -7.10 17.81 -1.54
N ALA A 180 -6.55 16.62 -1.30
CA ALA A 180 -5.40 16.48 -0.39
C ALA A 180 -4.16 17.20 -0.97
N PRO A 181 -3.22 17.67 -0.13
CA PRO A 181 -1.99 18.30 -0.62
C PRO A 181 -1.19 17.45 -1.61
N SER A 182 -1.21 16.12 -1.47
CA SER A 182 -0.63 15.16 -2.42
C SER A 182 -1.20 15.22 -3.84
N HIS A 183 -2.36 15.85 -4.05
CA HIS A 183 -2.90 16.13 -5.37
C HIS A 183 -2.01 17.09 -6.18
N CYS A 184 -1.22 17.94 -5.52
CA CYS A 184 -0.30 18.87 -6.17
C CYS A 184 0.98 18.20 -6.72
N VAL A 185 1.16 16.89 -6.47
CA VAL A 185 2.28 16.13 -7.02
C VAL A 185 2.15 16.05 -8.55
N TYR A 186 3.18 16.51 -9.24
CA TYR A 186 3.21 16.54 -10.70
C TYR A 186 4.29 15.59 -11.24
N ALA A 187 3.95 14.31 -11.30
CA ALA A 187 4.79 13.30 -11.93
C ALA A 187 4.72 13.41 -13.47
N ARG A 188 5.88 13.32 -14.14
CA ARG A 188 6.00 13.42 -15.60
C ARG A 188 6.31 12.06 -16.23
N GLY A 189 6.08 11.94 -17.54
CA GLY A 189 6.45 10.76 -18.31
C GLY A 189 5.77 9.49 -17.79
N ASN A 190 6.54 8.42 -17.64
CA ASN A 190 6.05 7.12 -17.19
C ASN A 190 5.67 7.09 -15.70
N LEU A 191 6.00 8.15 -14.94
CA LEU A 191 5.64 8.23 -13.52
C LEU A 191 4.19 8.68 -13.29
N SER A 192 3.51 9.28 -14.27
CA SER A 192 2.17 9.88 -14.06
C SER A 192 1.12 8.87 -13.58
N ASP A 193 1.20 7.63 -14.04
CA ASP A 193 0.30 6.55 -13.62
C ASP A 193 0.79 5.82 -12.36
N LEU A 194 2.05 6.02 -11.99
CA LEU A 194 2.68 5.34 -10.86
C LEU A 194 2.75 6.22 -9.62
N VAL A 195 2.71 7.54 -9.76
CA VAL A 195 2.81 8.49 -8.66
C VAL A 195 1.83 9.64 -8.93
N HIS A 196 0.74 9.66 -8.18
CA HIS A 196 -0.28 10.71 -8.31
C HIS A 196 -1.07 10.82 -7.02
N GLY A 197 -1.55 12.02 -6.68
CA GLY A 197 -2.46 12.19 -5.55
C GLY A 197 -3.87 11.62 -5.80
N PRO A 198 -4.79 11.80 -4.84
CA PRO A 198 -6.20 11.47 -5.02
C PRO A 198 -6.79 12.22 -6.22
N ARG A 199 -7.53 11.52 -7.08
CA ARG A 199 -8.17 12.11 -8.28
C ARG A 199 -9.52 12.77 -7.99
N ARG A 200 -10.03 12.65 -6.77
CA ARG A 200 -11.31 13.18 -6.33
C ARG A 200 -11.10 14.04 -5.09
N MET A 201 -11.95 15.04 -4.94
CA MET A 201 -12.00 15.81 -3.70
C MET A 201 -12.48 14.93 -2.55
N LEU A 202 -11.83 15.08 -1.41
CA LEU A 202 -12.05 14.34 -0.18
C LEU A 202 -12.80 15.19 0.83
N ASP A 203 -13.68 14.57 1.60
CA ASP A 203 -14.29 15.22 2.74
C ASP A 203 -13.23 15.54 3.81
N PRO A 204 -13.40 16.62 4.58
CA PRO A 204 -12.50 16.96 5.67
C PRO A 204 -12.30 15.84 6.68
N LEU A 205 -11.06 15.51 6.96
CA LEU A 205 -10.66 14.66 8.09
C LEU A 205 -10.05 15.55 9.17
N ARG A 206 -10.80 15.76 10.25
CA ARG A 206 -10.38 16.66 11.35
C ARG A 206 -9.10 16.19 12.04
N GLN A 207 -8.92 14.88 12.17
CA GLN A 207 -7.75 14.25 12.75
C GLN A 207 -7.47 12.97 11.95
N PRO A 208 -6.70 13.06 10.84
CA PRO A 208 -6.39 11.88 10.07
C PRO A 208 -5.47 10.99 10.91
N GLU A 209 -5.96 9.82 11.26
CA GLU A 209 -5.13 8.82 11.91
C GLU A 209 -4.33 8.04 10.87
N TRP A 210 -3.26 7.40 11.32
CA TRP A 210 -2.49 6.49 10.49
C TRP A 210 -3.34 5.36 9.89
N GLU A 211 -4.42 4.98 10.57
CA GLU A 211 -5.36 3.99 10.06
C GLU A 211 -6.00 4.41 8.73
N ALA A 212 -6.33 5.69 8.58
CA ALA A 212 -6.82 6.21 7.31
C ALA A 212 -5.78 6.05 6.21
N PHE A 213 -4.49 6.26 6.51
CA PHE A 213 -3.41 6.03 5.55
C PHE A 213 -3.24 4.54 5.22
N ARG A 214 -3.37 3.65 6.21
CA ARG A 214 -3.34 2.19 6.02
C ARG A 214 -4.47 1.69 5.10
N ALA A 215 -5.61 2.37 5.10
CA ALA A 215 -6.74 2.10 4.21
C ALA A 215 -6.53 2.58 2.76
N LEU A 216 -5.51 3.39 2.47
CA LEU A 216 -5.20 3.82 1.11
C LEU A 216 -4.59 2.67 0.31
N GLY A 217 -5.41 1.82 -0.30
CA GLY A 217 -4.94 0.64 -1.05
C GLY A 217 -4.12 0.93 -2.31
N ASN A 218 -4.30 2.10 -2.93
CA ASN A 218 -3.59 2.47 -4.16
C ASN A 218 -2.12 2.87 -3.88
N PRO A 219 -1.12 2.10 -4.36
CA PRO A 219 0.29 2.42 -4.15
C PRO A 219 0.72 3.76 -4.77
N ALA A 220 0.08 4.21 -5.85
CA ALA A 220 0.42 5.47 -6.51
C ALA A 220 0.11 6.70 -5.65
N VAL A 221 -1.00 6.64 -4.91
CA VAL A 221 -1.40 7.68 -3.96
C VAL A 221 -0.47 7.69 -2.76
N ARG A 222 -0.10 6.51 -2.23
CA ARG A 222 0.89 6.41 -1.16
C ARG A 222 2.25 6.95 -1.60
N ARG A 223 2.73 6.61 -2.81
CA ARG A 223 3.98 7.14 -3.36
C ARG A 223 4.00 8.66 -3.42
N ALA A 224 2.90 9.31 -3.79
CA ALA A 224 2.83 10.77 -3.83
C ALA A 224 3.05 11.41 -2.44
N ALA A 225 2.43 10.86 -1.40
CA ALA A 225 2.62 11.33 -0.02
C ALA A 225 4.04 11.05 0.50
N ILE A 226 4.57 9.86 0.23
CA ILE A 226 5.94 9.47 0.60
C ILE A 226 6.96 10.36 -0.11
N TRP A 227 6.75 10.69 -1.39
CA TRP A 227 7.62 11.59 -2.15
C TRP A 227 7.65 12.99 -1.56
N ILE A 228 6.49 13.54 -1.19
CA ILE A 228 6.41 14.83 -0.50
C ILE A 228 7.20 14.79 0.82
N ALA A 229 7.03 13.73 1.62
CA ALA A 229 7.73 13.61 2.89
C ALA A 229 9.26 13.50 2.69
N ALA A 230 9.71 12.69 1.73
CA ALA A 230 11.12 12.59 1.36
C ALA A 230 11.69 13.95 0.93
N TRP A 231 10.96 14.70 0.09
CA TRP A 231 11.34 16.03 -0.37
C TRP A 231 11.47 17.06 0.75
N ALA A 232 10.57 17.02 1.73
CA ALA A 232 10.56 17.96 2.85
C ALA A 232 11.62 17.62 3.91
N LEU A 233 11.94 16.34 4.11
CA LEU A 233 12.72 15.87 5.25
C LEU A 233 14.16 15.47 4.92
N ILE A 234 14.49 15.14 3.67
CA ILE A 234 15.87 14.88 3.28
C ILE A 234 16.51 16.21 2.86
N PRO A 235 17.52 16.72 3.60
CA PRO A 235 18.18 17.97 3.23
C PRO A 235 18.93 17.82 1.90
N ASP A 236 19.11 18.94 1.21
CA ASP A 236 19.98 19.04 0.03
C ASP A 236 19.65 18.08 -1.12
N LEU A 237 18.41 17.55 -1.19
CA LEU A 237 17.97 16.81 -2.37
C LEU A 237 18.13 17.67 -3.63
N PRO A 238 18.62 17.13 -4.76
CA PRO A 238 18.63 17.89 -6.01
C PRO A 238 17.22 18.31 -6.47
N GLU A 239 17.08 19.49 -7.08
CA GLU A 239 15.78 20.03 -7.53
C GLU A 239 15.05 19.11 -8.53
N LYS A 240 15.79 18.28 -9.26
CA LYS A 240 15.22 17.29 -10.16
C LYS A 240 14.32 16.25 -9.46
N PHE A 241 14.44 16.09 -8.14
CA PHE A 241 13.58 15.23 -7.33
C PHE A 241 12.38 15.96 -6.73
N SER A 242 12.15 17.23 -7.10
CA SER A 242 10.99 17.99 -6.63
C SER A 242 9.68 17.31 -7.08
N PRO A 243 8.71 17.11 -6.18
CA PRO A 243 7.38 16.61 -6.53
C PRO A 243 6.52 17.65 -7.29
N GLY A 244 7.10 18.78 -7.70
CA GLY A 244 6.43 19.84 -8.45
C GLY A 244 6.24 21.10 -7.61
N ARG A 245 5.00 21.52 -7.39
CA ARG A 245 4.68 22.80 -6.72
C ARG A 245 4.67 22.74 -5.19
N PHE A 246 5.15 21.64 -4.61
CA PHE A 246 5.13 21.47 -3.16
C PHE A 246 6.32 22.19 -2.52
N PRO A 247 6.10 23.15 -1.59
CA PRO A 247 7.20 23.88 -0.98
C PRO A 247 8.03 22.95 -0.08
N ARG A 248 9.36 23.15 -0.03
CA ARG A 248 10.24 22.41 0.90
C ARG A 248 9.95 22.71 2.37
N HIS A 249 9.61 23.96 2.67
CA HIS A 249 9.34 24.42 4.02
C HIS A 249 7.87 24.20 4.37
N VAL A 250 7.48 22.95 4.59
CA VAL A 250 6.25 22.69 5.33
C VAL A 250 6.62 22.64 6.80
N VAL A 251 6.03 23.55 7.57
CA VAL A 251 6.14 23.54 9.03
C VAL A 251 5.55 22.21 9.49
N VAL A 252 6.41 21.26 9.84
CA VAL A 252 6.01 20.09 10.61
C VAL A 252 5.53 20.66 11.93
N LEU A 253 4.21 20.62 12.16
CA LEU A 253 3.67 20.98 13.46
C LEU A 253 4.19 19.91 14.42
N ASP A 254 5.17 20.28 15.24
CA ASP A 254 5.63 19.45 16.34
C ASP A 254 4.42 19.23 17.26
N SER A 255 3.93 17.99 17.26
CA SER A 255 2.96 17.45 18.22
C SER A 255 3.67 16.97 19.48
#